data_AF-A0AAD6KCX5-F1
#
_entry.id   AF-A0AAD6KCX5-F1
#
_cell.length_a   1.000
_cell.length_b   1.000
_cell.length_c   1.000
_cell.angle_alpha   90.00
_cell.angle_beta   90.00
_cell.angle_gamma   90.00
#
_symmetry.space_group_name_H-M   'P 1'
#
loop_
_entity.id
_entity.type
_entity.pdbx_description
1 polymer ?
#
loop_
_entity_poly.entity_id
_entity_poly.type
_entity_poly.pdbx_seq_one_letter_code
_entity_poly.pdbx_strand_id
1 'polypeptide(L)'
;MPTVKLSWFGKDHVHDCFTRLFEDQTKPSSAHIENRQEEVPKDANENQILTPRVAERLERKRKERATYLIAAVMSSLGITSMAVMAVYYRFYWLEGGEVVLSEMFGTFALSVGAAVGMEFWARWAHRALWHASLWHMHESHHRPRDGPFELNDVFAITNAVPAISLLSYGIFNKGLGLGITVFGIAYMFVHDGLVHKRFPVGPIADVPYFRRVAAAHKIHHSDKFDGVPYGLFLGPREIEEVGGLQELEKEISRRIKS
;
A
#
# COMPACT_ATOMS: atom_id res chain seq x y z
N MET A 1 -47.30 23.80 34.55
CA MET A 1 -47.15 24.74 33.42
C MET A 1 -45.96 24.28 32.58
N PRO A 2 -46.05 24.34 31.23
CA PRO A 2 -46.30 23.11 30.47
C PRO A 2 -45.12 22.66 29.60
N THR A 3 -45.08 21.34 29.41
CA THR A 3 -44.42 20.61 28.32
C THR A 3 -45.02 20.98 26.98
N VAL A 4 -44.18 21.35 26.01
CA VAL A 4 -44.57 21.56 24.61
C VAL A 4 -44.47 20.24 23.85
N LYS A 5 -45.60 19.77 23.34
CA LYS A 5 -45.69 18.80 22.24
C LYS A 5 -45.65 19.56 20.91
N LEU A 6 -44.94 19.03 19.92
CA LEU A 6 -45.35 19.15 18.52
C LEU A 6 -44.98 17.88 17.75
N SER A 7 -46.03 17.22 17.29
CA SER A 7 -46.09 16.09 16.37
C SER A 7 -46.11 16.57 14.92
N TRP A 8 -45.48 15.86 13.98
CA TRP A 8 -45.96 15.77 12.59
C TRP A 8 -45.53 14.42 11.95
N PHE A 9 -46.53 13.63 11.54
CA PHE A 9 -46.68 12.72 10.38
C PHE A 9 -45.45 11.96 9.81
N GLY A 10 -45.51 10.69 9.42
CA GLY A 10 -46.61 9.73 9.29
C GLY A 10 -46.02 8.33 9.06
N LYS A 11 -46.67 7.33 9.66
CA LYS A 11 -46.52 5.91 9.28
C LYS A 11 -47.40 5.69 8.05
N ASP A 12 -46.88 4.94 7.09
CA ASP A 12 -47.57 4.12 6.07
C ASP A 12 -46.74 4.17 4.78
N HIS A 13 -46.04 3.07 4.48
CA HIS A 13 -45.54 2.62 3.16
C HIS A 13 -44.23 1.82 3.27
N VAL A 14 -44.25 0.66 3.91
CA VAL A 14 -43.30 -0.43 3.57
C VAL A 14 -43.98 -1.77 3.87
N HIS A 15 -45.02 -2.13 3.11
CA HIS A 15 -45.61 -3.46 3.22
C HIS A 15 -46.25 -3.97 1.91
N ASP A 16 -45.67 -3.59 0.76
CA ASP A 16 -46.31 -3.89 -0.55
C ASP A 16 -45.35 -4.34 -1.66
N CYS A 17 -44.16 -4.85 -1.31
CA CYS A 17 -43.20 -5.38 -2.29
C CYS A 17 -42.80 -6.86 -2.04
N PHE A 18 -43.20 -7.44 -0.91
CA PHE A 18 -42.75 -8.79 -0.52
C PHE A 18 -43.71 -9.93 -0.95
N THR A 19 -44.93 -9.60 -1.41
CA THR A 19 -45.97 -10.61 -1.72
C THR A 19 -46.07 -10.97 -3.21
N ARG A 20 -45.25 -10.38 -4.09
CA ARG A 20 -45.28 -10.67 -5.55
C ARG A 20 -44.21 -11.66 -6.04
N LEU A 21 -43.36 -12.18 -5.16
CA LEU A 21 -42.27 -13.10 -5.55
C LEU A 21 -42.52 -14.58 -5.20
N PHE A 22 -43.67 -14.92 -4.62
CA PHE A 22 -43.95 -16.29 -4.15
C PHE A 22 -45.16 -16.98 -4.81
N GLU A 23 -45.73 -16.42 -5.87
CA GLU A 23 -46.97 -16.91 -6.49
C GLU A 23 -46.83 -17.30 -7.98
N ASP A 24 -45.62 -17.66 -8.42
CA ASP A 24 -45.36 -18.17 -9.78
C ASP A 24 -44.70 -19.57 -9.79
N GLN A 25 -44.90 -20.35 -8.72
CA GLN A 25 -44.29 -21.68 -8.55
C GLN A 25 -45.32 -22.76 -8.19
N THR A 26 -46.49 -22.80 -8.85
CA THR A 26 -47.35 -24.01 -8.81
C THR A 26 -48.26 -24.14 -10.04
N LYS A 27 -47.74 -24.62 -11.19
CA LYS A 27 -48.56 -25.40 -12.15
C LYS A 27 -47.69 -26.47 -12.84
N PRO A 28 -48.11 -27.75 -12.84
CA PRO A 28 -47.37 -28.81 -13.51
C PRO A 28 -47.80 -28.91 -14.98
N SER A 29 -46.84 -29.04 -15.90
CA SER A 29 -47.13 -29.45 -17.28
C SER A 29 -46.09 -30.47 -17.71
N SER A 30 -46.54 -31.72 -17.79
CA SER A 30 -45.83 -32.85 -18.35
C SER A 30 -45.72 -32.72 -19.87
N ALA A 31 -44.49 -32.75 -20.40
CA ALA A 31 -44.23 -33.16 -21.78
C ALA A 31 -42.80 -33.73 -21.87
N HIS A 32 -42.70 -34.97 -22.31
CA HIS A 32 -41.48 -35.62 -22.77
C HIS A 32 -40.77 -34.78 -23.85
N ILE A 33 -39.42 -34.81 -23.90
CA ILE A 33 -38.61 -35.29 -25.04
C ILE A 33 -37.12 -34.93 -24.84
N GLU A 34 -36.29 -35.95 -25.10
CA GLU A 34 -34.85 -36.00 -25.43
C GLU A 34 -33.75 -35.56 -24.45
N ASN A 35 -33.10 -36.62 -23.95
CA ASN A 35 -31.73 -36.68 -23.49
C ASN A 35 -30.75 -36.25 -24.61
N ARG A 36 -30.22 -35.03 -24.56
CA ARG A 36 -29.06 -34.61 -25.35
C ARG A 36 -27.91 -34.31 -24.39
N GLN A 37 -26.93 -35.21 -24.38
CA GLN A 37 -25.62 -34.97 -23.77
C GLN A 37 -25.02 -33.70 -24.40
N GLU A 38 -24.88 -32.63 -23.62
CA GLU A 38 -24.01 -31.52 -24.00
C GLU A 38 -22.57 -31.95 -23.77
N GLU A 39 -21.87 -32.23 -24.87
CA GLU A 39 -20.43 -32.41 -24.90
C GLU A 39 -19.74 -31.13 -24.41
N VAL A 40 -19.03 -31.24 -23.29
CA VAL A 40 -18.04 -30.26 -22.84
C VAL A 40 -16.86 -30.31 -23.82
N PRO A 41 -16.51 -29.23 -24.53
CA PRO A 41 -15.26 -29.22 -25.29
C PRO A 41 -14.10 -29.04 -24.30
N LYS A 42 -13.51 -30.17 -23.90
CA LYS A 42 -12.09 -30.24 -23.57
C LYS A 42 -11.35 -30.37 -24.88
N ASP A 43 -10.61 -29.35 -25.29
CA ASP A 43 -9.17 -29.48 -25.49
C ASP A 43 -8.54 -28.21 -26.06
N ALA A 44 -7.40 -27.88 -25.46
CA ALA A 44 -6.19 -27.30 -26.02
C ALA A 44 -6.29 -26.49 -27.33
N ASN A 45 -6.06 -25.18 -27.23
CA ASN A 45 -5.13 -24.53 -28.17
C ASN A 45 -4.38 -23.38 -27.49
N GLU A 46 -3.21 -23.74 -26.98
CA GLU A 46 -2.16 -22.85 -26.50
C GLU A 46 -1.46 -22.21 -27.71
N ASN A 47 -2.20 -21.38 -28.46
CA ASN A 47 -1.67 -20.47 -29.48
C ASN A 47 -2.74 -19.41 -29.74
N GLN A 48 -2.89 -18.51 -28.78
CA GLN A 48 -3.66 -17.30 -28.98
C GLN A 48 -2.91 -16.46 -30.03
N ILE A 49 -3.39 -16.45 -31.27
CA ILE A 49 -2.90 -15.57 -32.34
C ILE A 49 -2.98 -14.14 -31.79
N LEU A 50 -1.85 -13.60 -31.33
CA LEU A 50 -1.77 -12.23 -30.87
C LEU A 50 -2.14 -11.34 -32.04
N THR A 51 -3.33 -10.71 -31.97
CA THR A 51 -3.70 -9.73 -32.99
C THR A 51 -2.58 -8.67 -33.08
N PRO A 52 -2.25 -8.15 -34.27
CA PRO A 52 -1.17 -7.18 -34.44
C PRO A 52 -1.31 -5.96 -33.51
N ARG A 53 -2.56 -5.58 -33.16
CA ARG A 53 -2.86 -4.54 -32.16
C ARG A 53 -2.44 -4.91 -30.73
N VAL A 54 -2.55 -6.17 -30.32
CA VAL A 54 -2.10 -6.64 -29.00
C VAL A 54 -0.58 -6.75 -28.97
N ALA A 55 0.04 -7.22 -30.04
CA ALA A 55 1.50 -7.27 -30.18
C ALA A 55 2.13 -5.86 -30.08
N GLU A 56 1.60 -4.88 -30.82
CA GLU A 56 2.06 -3.49 -30.76
C GLU A 56 1.89 -2.88 -29.35
N ARG A 57 0.76 -3.15 -28.67
CA ARG A 57 0.54 -2.73 -27.28
C ARG A 57 1.55 -3.37 -26.33
N LEU A 58 1.87 -4.65 -26.51
CA LEU A 58 2.85 -5.36 -25.69
C LEU A 58 4.26 -4.80 -25.89
N GLU A 59 4.65 -4.53 -27.14
CA GLU A 59 5.92 -3.89 -27.46
C GLU A 59 6.02 -2.48 -26.87
N ARG A 60 4.95 -1.67 -26.96
CA ARG A 60 4.92 -0.35 -26.34
C ARG A 60 5.10 -0.44 -24.82
N LYS A 61 4.36 -1.32 -24.15
CA LYS A 61 4.53 -1.57 -22.70
C LYS A 61 5.94 -2.04 -22.36
N ARG A 62 6.55 -2.88 -23.20
CA ARG A 62 7.93 -3.35 -23.02
C ARG A 62 8.93 -2.20 -23.15
N LYS A 63 8.77 -1.32 -24.15
CA LYS A 63 9.59 -0.12 -24.34
C LYS A 63 9.44 0.85 -23.16
N GLU A 64 8.21 1.15 -22.74
CA GLU A 64 7.93 1.98 -21.56
C GLU A 64 8.62 1.40 -20.32
N ARG A 65 8.44 0.11 -20.02
CA ARG A 65 9.12 -0.56 -18.89
C ARG A 65 10.64 -0.45 -18.97
N ALA A 66 11.21 -0.62 -20.17
CA ALA A 66 12.66 -0.47 -20.37
C ALA A 66 13.12 0.97 -20.11
N THR A 67 12.39 1.97 -20.60
CA THR A 67 12.67 3.38 -20.32
C THR A 67 12.59 3.68 -18.83
N TYR A 68 11.55 3.20 -18.13
CA TYR A 68 11.43 3.35 -16.67
C TYR A 68 12.58 2.66 -15.93
N LEU A 69 12.98 1.46 -16.36
CA LEU A 69 14.10 0.75 -15.75
C LEU A 69 15.41 1.53 -15.92
N ILE A 70 15.70 2.02 -17.13
CA ILE A 70 16.91 2.82 -17.39
C ILE A 70 16.88 4.09 -16.55
N ALA A 71 15.76 4.81 -16.53
CA ALA A 71 15.60 6.02 -15.73
C ALA A 71 15.80 5.73 -14.23
N ALA A 72 15.24 4.62 -13.73
CA ALA A 72 15.41 4.20 -12.34
C ALA A 72 16.87 3.86 -12.00
N VAL A 73 17.58 3.15 -12.89
CA VAL A 73 19.01 2.81 -12.71
C VAL A 73 19.87 4.07 -12.72
N MET A 74 19.69 4.96 -13.70
CA MET A 74 20.43 6.22 -13.79
C MET A 74 20.16 7.13 -12.57
N SER A 75 18.90 7.22 -12.14
CA SER A 75 18.53 8.01 -10.96
C SER A 75 19.13 7.41 -9.68
N SER A 76 19.10 6.08 -9.55
CA SER A 76 19.71 5.38 -8.41
C SER A 76 21.22 5.62 -8.36
N LEU A 77 21.92 5.51 -9.48
CA LEU A 77 23.36 5.80 -9.58
C LEU A 77 23.67 7.27 -9.25
N GLY A 78 22.84 8.20 -9.73
CA GLY A 78 22.98 9.63 -9.43
C GLY A 78 22.79 9.93 -7.95
N ILE A 79 21.73 9.40 -7.34
CA ILE A 79 21.43 9.59 -5.90
C ILE A 79 22.50 8.93 -5.03
N THR A 80 22.94 7.71 -5.35
CA THR A 80 23.99 7.04 -4.57
C THR A 80 25.31 7.76 -4.69
N SER A 81 25.70 8.21 -5.90
CA SER A 81 26.90 9.02 -6.09
C SER A 81 26.82 10.33 -5.31
N MET A 82 25.68 11.04 -5.36
CA MET A 82 25.47 12.27 -4.60
C MET A 82 25.51 12.03 -3.08
N ALA A 83 24.93 10.93 -2.59
CA ALA A 83 24.99 10.57 -1.17
C ALA A 83 26.42 10.25 -0.73
N VAL A 84 27.18 9.47 -1.52
CA VAL A 84 28.60 9.18 -1.23
C VAL A 84 29.42 10.47 -1.24
N MET A 85 29.20 11.35 -2.23
CA MET A 85 29.88 12.64 -2.31
C MET A 85 29.52 13.55 -1.13
N ALA A 86 28.26 13.59 -0.71
CA ALA A 86 27.83 14.38 0.44
C ALA A 86 28.45 13.88 1.75
N VAL A 87 28.51 12.56 1.94
CA VAL A 87 29.19 11.95 3.09
C VAL A 87 30.68 12.27 3.05
N TYR A 88 31.34 12.09 1.89
CA TYR A 88 32.75 12.43 1.72
C TYR A 88 33.03 13.91 2.00
N TYR A 89 32.24 14.82 1.44
CA TYR A 89 32.40 16.25 1.64
C TYR A 89 32.18 16.67 3.09
N ARG A 90 31.24 16.03 3.80
CA ARG A 90 31.04 16.25 5.24
C ARG A 90 32.31 15.91 6.02
N PHE A 91 32.89 14.73 5.82
CA PHE A 91 34.12 14.31 6.50
C PHE A 91 35.31 15.19 6.09
N TYR A 92 35.43 15.53 4.81
CA TYR A 92 36.50 16.40 4.32
C TYR A 92 36.42 17.83 4.88
N TRP A 93 35.24 18.42 4.90
CA TRP A 93 35.03 19.83 5.27
C TRP A 93 34.90 20.05 6.79
N LEU A 94 34.23 19.15 7.52
CA LEU A 94 33.96 19.33 8.95
C LEU A 94 35.00 18.66 9.86
N GLU A 95 35.65 17.60 9.41
CA GLU A 95 36.63 16.83 10.20
C GLU A 95 38.06 17.02 9.69
N GLY A 96 38.29 18.03 8.82
CA GLY A 96 39.64 18.40 8.37
C GLY A 96 40.32 17.36 7.47
N GLY A 97 39.55 16.44 6.89
CA GLY A 97 40.07 15.41 5.97
C GLY A 97 40.46 14.09 6.65
N GLU A 98 40.39 13.98 7.97
CA GLU A 98 40.57 12.71 8.67
C GLU A 98 39.25 11.95 8.75
N VAL A 99 39.18 10.80 8.07
CA VAL A 99 37.98 9.95 8.13
C VAL A 99 38.12 9.00 9.32
N VAL A 100 37.47 9.32 10.44
CA VAL A 100 37.47 8.48 11.62
C VAL A 100 36.46 7.32 11.42
N LEU A 101 36.97 6.10 11.28
CA LEU A 101 36.14 4.90 11.03
C LEU A 101 35.03 4.70 12.09
N SER A 102 35.31 5.04 13.35
CA SER A 102 34.34 4.91 14.44
C SER A 102 33.15 5.86 14.27
N GLU A 103 33.35 7.06 13.72
CA GLU A 103 32.29 8.04 13.48
C GLU A 103 31.46 7.67 12.25
N MET A 104 32.09 7.11 11.20
CA MET A 104 31.37 6.50 10.09
C MET A 104 30.47 5.36 10.55
N PHE A 105 31.03 4.44 11.35
CA PHE A 105 30.28 3.30 11.88
C PHE A 105 29.16 3.75 12.82
N GLY A 106 29.43 4.71 13.71
CA GLY A 106 28.43 5.29 14.60
C GLY A 106 27.29 5.96 13.82
N THR A 107 27.60 6.76 12.81
CA THR A 107 26.59 7.41 11.95
C THR A 107 25.75 6.38 11.19
N PHE A 108 26.39 5.34 10.66
CA PHE A 108 25.69 4.24 9.97
C PHE A 108 24.76 3.49 10.94
N ALA A 109 25.27 3.08 12.11
CA ALA A 109 24.51 2.36 13.12
C ALA A 109 23.33 3.20 13.63
N LEU A 110 23.52 4.49 13.89
CA LEU A 110 22.44 5.40 14.28
C LEU A 110 21.40 5.56 13.17
N SER A 111 21.82 5.61 11.90
CA SER A 111 20.90 5.74 10.77
C SER A 111 20.07 4.47 10.59
N VAL A 112 20.68 3.29 10.64
CA VAL A 112 19.96 2.00 10.58
C VAL A 112 19.04 1.85 11.79
N GLY A 113 19.55 2.15 12.99
CA GLY A 113 18.76 2.10 14.22
C GLY A 113 17.55 3.02 14.18
N ALA A 114 17.72 4.26 13.69
CA ALA A 114 16.62 5.20 13.51
C ALA A 114 15.61 4.70 12.47
N ALA A 115 16.05 4.16 11.33
CA ALA A 115 15.15 3.62 10.32
C ALA A 115 14.32 2.44 10.84
N VAL A 116 14.94 1.53 11.59
CA VAL A 116 14.23 0.42 12.26
C VAL A 116 13.28 0.94 13.34
N GLY A 117 13.74 1.88 14.17
CA GLY A 117 12.92 2.51 15.21
C GLY A 117 11.69 3.21 14.65
N MET A 118 11.80 3.82 13.47
CA MET A 118 10.68 4.46 12.78
C MET A 118 9.59 3.48 12.36
N GLU A 119 9.91 2.22 12.03
CA GLU A 119 8.88 1.20 11.77
C GLU A 119 8.06 0.90 13.03
N PHE A 120 8.72 0.76 14.19
CA PHE A 120 8.03 0.55 15.47
C PHE A 120 7.19 1.77 15.87
N TRP A 121 7.74 2.97 15.69
CA TRP A 121 7.01 4.22 15.93
C TRP A 121 5.80 4.34 15.01
N ALA A 122 5.96 4.12 13.71
CA ALA A 122 4.87 4.20 12.73
C ALA A 122 3.78 3.18 13.04
N ARG A 123 4.15 1.93 13.34
CA ARG A 123 3.20 0.89 13.77
C ARG A 123 2.42 1.31 15.01
N TRP A 124 3.10 1.82 16.04
CA TRP A 124 2.44 2.28 17.25
C TRP A 124 1.52 3.47 16.98
N ALA A 125 2.00 4.49 16.26
CA ALA A 125 1.22 5.67 15.91
C ALA A 125 -0.01 5.31 15.06
N HIS A 126 0.15 4.40 14.10
CA HIS A 126 -0.93 3.91 13.28
C HIS A 126 -2.03 3.28 14.12
N ARG A 127 -1.68 2.36 15.04
CA ARG A 127 -2.65 1.73 15.93
C ARG A 127 -3.24 2.69 16.97
N ALA A 128 -2.38 3.40 17.69
CA ALA A 128 -2.75 4.13 18.91
C ALA A 128 -3.22 5.55 18.66
N LEU A 129 -2.87 6.17 17.53
CA LEU A 129 -3.26 7.52 17.17
C LEU A 129 -4.20 7.53 15.97
N TRP A 130 -3.80 6.93 14.84
CA TRP A 130 -4.54 7.03 13.58
C TRP A 130 -5.83 6.19 13.59
N HIS A 131 -5.81 4.99 14.19
CA HIS A 131 -7.00 4.16 14.41
C HIS A 131 -7.79 4.49 15.69
N ALA A 132 -7.37 5.52 16.43
CA ALA A 132 -8.05 5.96 17.64
C ALA A 132 -8.50 7.42 17.52
N SER A 133 -7.79 8.36 18.15
CA SER A 133 -8.20 9.77 18.22
C SER A 133 -8.17 10.49 16.87
N LEU A 134 -7.36 10.03 15.90
CA LEU A 134 -7.18 10.67 14.60
C LEU A 134 -7.86 9.90 13.46
N TRP A 135 -8.81 9.00 13.78
CA TRP A 135 -9.54 8.21 12.79
C TRP A 135 -10.23 9.08 11.74
N HIS A 136 -10.82 10.21 12.12
CA HIS A 136 -11.49 11.09 11.15
C HIS A 136 -10.56 11.62 10.04
N MET A 137 -9.24 11.64 10.26
CA MET A 137 -8.25 11.98 9.24
C MET A 137 -7.77 10.76 8.46
N HIS A 138 -7.64 9.63 9.15
CA HIS A 138 -7.16 8.39 8.57
C HIS A 138 -8.24 7.63 7.78
N GLU A 139 -9.52 7.86 8.05
CA GLU A 139 -10.64 7.20 7.40
C GLU A 139 -10.64 7.41 5.87
N SER A 140 -10.20 8.59 5.40
CA SER A 140 -10.07 8.85 3.97
C SER A 140 -9.11 7.90 3.28
N HIS A 141 -8.17 7.32 4.05
CA HIS A 141 -7.20 6.35 3.58
C HIS A 141 -7.81 4.95 3.37
N HIS A 142 -8.75 4.58 4.24
CA HIS A 142 -9.44 3.27 4.21
C HIS A 142 -10.53 3.20 3.15
N ARG A 143 -11.03 4.36 2.72
CA ARG A 143 -12.08 4.47 1.71
C ARG A 143 -11.49 4.55 0.30
N PRO A 144 -12.26 4.19 -0.74
CA PRO A 144 -11.86 4.43 -2.11
C PRO A 144 -11.53 5.91 -2.32
N ARG A 145 -10.34 6.17 -2.86
CA ARG A 145 -9.83 7.53 -3.05
C ARG A 145 -10.69 8.34 -4.02
N ASP A 146 -10.92 9.60 -3.66
CA ASP A 146 -11.49 10.62 -4.54
C ASP A 146 -10.47 11.75 -4.77
N GLY A 147 -10.07 11.96 -6.03
CA GLY A 147 -9.11 13.01 -6.40
C GLY A 147 -7.64 12.73 -6.06
N PRO A 148 -6.74 13.72 -6.25
CA PRO A 148 -5.29 13.57 -6.06
C PRO A 148 -4.82 13.60 -4.60
N PHE A 149 -5.58 14.26 -3.70
CA PHE A 149 -5.22 14.48 -2.29
C PHE A 149 -6.25 13.87 -1.35
N GLU A 150 -5.79 13.38 -0.20
CA GLU A 150 -6.62 12.83 0.88
C GLU A 150 -6.36 13.59 2.19
N LEU A 151 -7.33 13.64 3.10
CA LEU A 151 -7.12 14.24 4.43
C LEU A 151 -5.98 13.53 5.19
N ASN A 152 -5.80 12.24 4.94
CA ASN A 152 -4.68 11.43 5.42
C ASN A 152 -3.29 11.97 5.01
N ASP A 153 -3.17 12.73 3.91
CA ASP A 153 -1.89 13.30 3.47
C ASP A 153 -1.30 14.30 4.49
N VAL A 154 -2.14 14.82 5.40
CA VAL A 154 -1.67 15.63 6.53
C VAL A 154 -0.70 14.85 7.41
N PHE A 155 -0.85 13.53 7.58
CA PHE A 155 0.12 12.73 8.33
C PHE A 155 1.47 12.65 7.62
N ALA A 156 1.50 12.57 6.30
CA ALA A 156 2.75 12.58 5.54
C ALA A 156 3.49 13.91 5.74
N ILE A 157 2.78 15.05 5.62
CA ILE A 157 3.36 16.39 5.85
C ILE A 157 3.85 16.55 7.29
N THR A 158 3.02 16.15 8.27
CA THR A 158 3.33 16.28 9.71
C THR A 158 4.57 15.48 10.10
N ASN A 159 4.79 14.31 9.50
CA ASN A 159 5.99 13.51 9.74
C ASN A 159 7.20 13.97 8.90
N ALA A 160 6.98 14.53 7.70
CA ALA A 160 8.05 15.02 6.83
C ALA A 160 8.75 16.26 7.41
N VAL A 161 8.01 17.19 8.02
CA VAL A 161 8.59 18.43 8.58
C VAL A 161 9.66 18.14 9.65
N PRO A 162 9.41 17.32 10.69
CA PRO A 162 10.44 16.92 11.64
C PRO A 162 11.59 16.15 11.00
N ALA A 163 11.32 15.26 10.05
CA ALA A 163 12.35 14.48 9.36
C ALA A 163 13.32 15.38 8.58
N ILE A 164 12.78 16.32 7.79
CA ILE A 164 13.57 17.30 7.03
C ILE A 164 14.34 18.21 7.99
N SER A 165 13.69 18.70 9.05
CA SER A 165 14.35 19.57 10.04
C SER A 165 15.55 18.87 10.71
N LEU A 166 15.38 17.60 11.12
CA LEU A 166 16.44 16.79 11.72
C LEU A 166 17.54 16.46 10.71
N LEU A 167 17.21 16.20 9.45
CA LEU A 167 18.20 15.98 8.40
C LEU A 167 19.01 17.26 8.14
N SER A 168 18.34 18.41 7.99
CA SER A 168 19.00 19.71 7.81
C SER A 168 19.91 20.03 8.98
N TYR A 169 19.46 19.81 10.21
CA TYR A 169 20.30 19.94 11.40
C TYR A 169 21.49 18.97 11.36
N GLY A 170 21.24 17.71 11.00
CA GLY A 170 22.25 16.66 10.95
C GLY A 170 23.36 16.87 9.92
N ILE A 171 23.11 17.61 8.84
CA ILE A 171 24.14 17.99 7.85
C ILE A 171 25.22 18.87 8.48
N PHE A 172 24.83 19.82 9.34
CA PHE A 172 25.75 20.75 10.01
C PHE A 172 26.22 20.26 11.38
N ASN A 173 25.75 19.09 11.82
CA ASN A 173 26.06 18.49 13.12
C ASN A 173 26.49 17.02 12.94
N LYS A 174 26.50 16.23 14.01
CA LYS A 174 26.96 14.83 14.02
C LYS A 174 26.04 13.83 13.27
N GLY A 175 25.40 14.21 12.16
CA GLY A 175 24.73 13.26 11.26
C GLY A 175 23.40 12.70 11.74
N LEU A 176 22.53 13.55 12.32
CA LEU A 176 21.18 13.15 12.73
C LEU A 176 20.19 13.18 11.55
N GLY A 177 19.07 12.45 11.67
CA GLY A 177 17.95 12.52 10.72
C GLY A 177 18.08 11.69 9.44
N LEU A 178 19.27 11.20 9.07
CA LEU A 178 19.45 10.39 7.85
C LEU A 178 18.57 9.13 7.85
N GLY A 179 18.55 8.38 8.96
CA GLY A 179 17.72 7.18 9.09
C GLY A 179 16.21 7.45 8.99
N ILE A 180 15.75 8.55 9.57
CA ILE A 180 14.33 8.95 9.54
C ILE A 180 13.93 9.30 8.11
N THR A 181 14.76 10.05 7.38
CA THR A 181 14.49 10.40 5.98
C THR A 181 14.54 9.17 5.08
N VAL A 182 15.51 8.27 5.25
CA VAL A 182 15.59 7.02 4.48
C VAL A 182 14.33 6.19 4.72
N PHE A 183 13.88 6.08 5.97
CA PHE A 183 12.61 5.41 6.29
C PHE A 183 11.41 6.09 5.63
N GLY A 184 11.31 7.42 5.73
CA GLY A 184 10.20 8.18 5.13
C GLY A 184 10.12 8.01 3.60
N ILE A 185 11.26 8.02 2.92
CA ILE A 185 11.34 7.73 1.47
C ILE A 185 10.89 6.30 1.21
N ALA A 186 11.43 5.31 1.93
CA ALA A 186 11.05 3.92 1.76
C ALA A 186 9.55 3.69 1.99
N TYR A 187 8.99 4.34 3.03
CA TYR A 187 7.56 4.30 3.34
C TYR A 187 6.75 4.89 2.19
N MET A 188 7.08 6.08 1.68
CA MET A 188 6.39 6.68 0.53
C MET A 188 6.42 5.78 -0.71
N PHE A 189 7.57 5.20 -1.07
CA PHE A 189 7.64 4.30 -2.23
C PHE A 189 6.83 3.02 -2.03
N VAL A 190 6.88 2.41 -0.85
CA VAL A 190 6.19 1.15 -0.60
C VAL A 190 4.70 1.38 -0.34
N HIS A 191 4.34 2.26 0.57
CA HIS A 191 2.96 2.55 0.90
C HIS A 191 2.23 3.25 -0.25
N ASP A 192 2.62 4.48 -0.59
CA ASP A 192 1.93 5.30 -1.58
C ASP A 192 2.16 4.80 -3.01
N GLY A 193 3.40 4.45 -3.34
CA GLY A 193 3.78 3.96 -4.66
C GLY A 193 3.30 2.53 -4.92
N LEU A 194 3.72 1.56 -4.12
CA LEU A 194 3.45 0.14 -4.37
C LEU A 194 2.06 -0.29 -3.91
N VAL A 195 1.67 0.01 -2.67
CA VAL A 195 0.41 -0.47 -2.11
C VAL A 195 -0.78 0.28 -2.71
N HIS A 196 -0.71 1.61 -2.70
CA HIS A 196 -1.79 2.49 -3.18
C HIS A 196 -1.70 2.85 -4.65
N LYS A 197 -0.62 2.47 -5.34
CA LYS A 197 -0.44 2.72 -6.78
C LYS A 197 -0.57 4.20 -7.16
N ARG A 198 -0.17 5.13 -6.27
CA ARG A 198 -0.20 6.58 -6.53
C ARG A 198 0.78 6.97 -7.65
N PHE A 199 1.89 6.25 -7.77
CA PHE A 199 2.87 6.42 -8.85
C PHE A 199 3.57 5.08 -9.17
N PRO A 200 4.11 4.90 -10.38
CA PRO A 200 4.77 3.65 -10.76
C PRO A 200 6.09 3.45 -10.00
N VAL A 201 6.25 2.30 -9.35
CA VAL A 201 7.47 1.90 -8.61
C VAL A 201 8.38 0.93 -9.39
N GLY A 202 8.08 0.71 -10.67
CA GLY A 202 8.87 -0.14 -11.55
C GLY A 202 8.98 -1.60 -11.06
N PRO A 203 10.14 -2.26 -11.22
CA PRO A 203 10.33 -3.69 -10.94
C PRO A 203 10.27 -4.04 -9.45
N ILE A 204 10.29 -3.04 -8.55
CA ILE A 204 10.19 -3.25 -7.10
C ILE A 204 8.86 -3.93 -6.74
N ALA A 205 7.80 -3.69 -7.52
CA ALA A 205 6.50 -4.33 -7.34
C ALA A 205 6.52 -5.86 -7.55
N ASP A 206 7.54 -6.37 -8.23
CA ASP A 206 7.66 -7.79 -8.54
C ASP A 206 8.42 -8.60 -7.48
N VAL A 207 9.05 -7.93 -6.52
CA VAL A 207 9.82 -8.57 -5.46
C VAL A 207 8.87 -9.34 -4.51
N PRO A 208 9.12 -10.63 -4.22
CA PRO A 208 8.23 -11.46 -3.41
C PRO A 208 7.87 -10.87 -2.04
N TYR A 209 8.86 -10.29 -1.34
CA TYR A 209 8.64 -9.67 -0.05
C TYR A 209 7.71 -8.45 -0.13
N PHE A 210 7.92 -7.56 -1.09
CA PHE A 210 7.08 -6.37 -1.26
C PHE A 210 5.66 -6.70 -1.74
N ARG A 211 5.47 -7.79 -2.51
CA ARG A 211 4.14 -8.34 -2.79
C ARG A 211 3.44 -8.81 -1.52
N ARG A 212 4.18 -9.46 -0.61
CA ARG A 212 3.71 -9.87 0.72
C ARG A 212 3.28 -8.67 1.56
N VAL A 213 4.10 -7.62 1.63
CA VAL A 213 3.78 -6.36 2.33
C VAL A 213 2.52 -5.72 1.76
N ALA A 214 2.41 -5.60 0.43
CA ALA A 214 1.23 -5.01 -0.19
C ALA A 214 -0.03 -5.85 0.02
N ALA A 215 0.08 -7.17 0.10
CA ALA A 215 -1.04 -8.05 0.44
C ALA A 215 -1.47 -7.85 1.90
N ALA A 216 -0.51 -7.80 2.84
CA ALA A 216 -0.78 -7.57 4.25
C ALA A 216 -1.46 -6.21 4.50
N HIS A 217 -0.98 -5.13 3.86
CA HIS A 217 -1.63 -3.82 3.95
C HIS A 217 -3.03 -3.82 3.34
N LYS A 218 -3.29 -4.62 2.31
CA LYS A 218 -4.64 -4.73 1.76
C LYS A 218 -5.60 -5.48 2.69
N ILE A 219 -5.09 -6.41 3.49
CA ILE A 219 -5.88 -7.05 4.55
C ILE A 219 -6.22 -6.02 5.64
N HIS A 220 -5.27 -5.15 5.99
CA HIS A 220 -5.53 -4.02 6.91
C HIS A 220 -6.72 -3.17 6.46
N HIS A 221 -6.72 -2.73 5.19
CA HIS A 221 -7.84 -1.96 4.57
C HIS A 221 -9.18 -2.70 4.51
N SER A 222 -9.19 -4.02 4.78
CA SER A 222 -10.43 -4.79 4.85
C SER A 222 -10.98 -4.92 6.27
N ASP A 223 -10.35 -4.27 7.25
CA ASP A 223 -10.68 -4.29 8.67
C ASP A 223 -10.79 -5.71 9.27
N LYS A 224 -10.13 -6.69 8.65
CA LYS A 224 -10.03 -8.06 9.17
C LYS A 224 -9.07 -8.10 10.35
N PHE A 225 -9.21 -9.13 11.18
CA PHE A 225 -8.31 -9.37 12.32
C PHE A 225 -8.17 -8.15 13.25
N ASP A 226 -9.27 -7.44 13.53
CA ASP A 226 -9.28 -6.24 14.38
C ASP A 226 -8.35 -5.12 13.87
N GLY A 227 -8.32 -4.94 12.55
CA GLY A 227 -7.49 -3.94 11.87
C GLY A 227 -6.00 -4.28 11.79
N VAL A 228 -5.57 -5.51 12.13
CA VAL A 228 -4.17 -5.93 11.96
C VAL A 228 -3.89 -6.23 10.47
N PRO A 229 -2.73 -5.82 9.90
CA PRO A 229 -1.54 -5.24 10.55
C PRO A 229 -1.53 -3.71 10.62
N TYR A 230 -0.75 -3.17 11.57
CA TYR A 230 -0.53 -1.71 11.69
C TYR A 230 0.87 -1.29 11.20
N GLY A 231 1.85 -2.19 11.17
CA GLY A 231 3.16 -1.97 10.57
C GLY A 231 3.13 -2.14 9.06
N LEU A 232 4.01 -1.42 8.36
CA LEU A 232 4.13 -1.56 6.91
C LEU A 232 5.04 -2.74 6.57
N PHE A 233 6.29 -2.70 7.02
CA PHE A 233 7.28 -3.75 6.73
C PHE A 233 7.11 -4.96 7.65
N LEU A 234 6.68 -4.73 8.90
CA LEU A 234 6.32 -5.80 9.83
C LEU A 234 4.92 -6.36 9.58
N GLY A 235 4.15 -5.76 8.67
CA GLY A 235 2.76 -6.14 8.43
C GLY A 235 2.54 -7.62 8.09
N PRO A 236 3.35 -8.26 7.21
CA PRO A 236 3.25 -9.69 6.98
C PRO A 236 3.36 -10.49 8.28
N ARG A 237 4.38 -10.20 9.11
CA ARG A 237 4.64 -10.89 10.37
C ARG A 237 3.50 -10.71 11.38
N GLU A 238 2.94 -9.50 11.49
CA GLU A 238 1.78 -9.26 12.35
C GLU A 238 0.56 -10.09 11.94
N ILE A 239 0.33 -10.28 10.63
CA ILE A 239 -0.71 -11.17 10.14
C ILE A 239 -0.43 -12.63 10.51
N GLU A 240 0.83 -13.08 10.43
CA GLU A 240 1.19 -14.45 10.85
C GLU A 240 0.95 -14.66 12.35
N GLU A 241 1.28 -13.66 13.18
CA GLU A 241 1.10 -13.67 14.63
C GLU A 241 -0.38 -13.76 15.06
N VAL A 242 -1.31 -13.18 14.29
CA VAL A 242 -2.77 -13.29 14.54
C VAL A 242 -3.42 -14.50 13.86
N GLY A 243 -2.63 -15.40 13.26
CA GLY A 243 -3.14 -16.60 12.58
C GLY A 243 -3.77 -16.35 11.20
N GLY A 244 -3.54 -15.18 10.59
CA GLY A 244 -4.11 -14.77 9.30
C GLY A 244 -3.34 -15.26 8.06
N LEU A 245 -2.42 -16.22 8.20
CA LEU A 245 -1.57 -16.74 7.12
C LEU A 245 -2.34 -17.14 5.86
N GLN A 246 -3.47 -17.84 6.02
CA GLN A 246 -4.28 -18.29 4.89
C GLN A 246 -4.85 -17.12 4.08
N GLU A 247 -5.29 -16.05 4.76
CA GLU A 247 -5.81 -14.86 4.09
C GLU A 247 -4.69 -14.08 3.40
N LEU A 248 -3.49 -14.04 4.01
CA LEU A 248 -2.29 -13.46 3.41
C LEU A 248 -1.92 -14.18 2.10
N GLU A 249 -1.82 -15.50 2.12
CA GLU A 249 -1.49 -16.31 0.94
C GLU A 249 -2.55 -16.18 -0.17
N LYS A 250 -3.82 -16.06 0.21
CA LYS A 250 -4.92 -15.81 -0.72
C LYS A 250 -4.78 -14.46 -1.42
N GLU A 251 -4.49 -13.39 -0.68
CA GLU A 251 -4.34 -12.06 -1.29
C GLU A 251 -3.04 -11.95 -2.10
N ILE A 252 -1.96 -12.62 -1.70
CA ILE A 252 -0.74 -12.75 -2.52
C ILE A 252 -1.06 -13.45 -3.84
N SER A 253 -1.76 -14.58 -3.79
CA SER A 253 -2.15 -15.35 -4.97
C SER A 253 -3.05 -14.53 -5.91
N ARG A 254 -3.97 -13.74 -5.36
CA ARG A 254 -4.80 -12.80 -6.13
C ARG A 254 -3.95 -11.74 -6.83
N ARG A 255 -2.95 -11.19 -6.15
CA ARG A 255 -2.03 -10.17 -6.72
C ARG A 255 -1.14 -10.74 -7.83
N ILE A 256 -0.70 -12.00 -7.74
CA ILE A 256 0.11 -12.65 -8.78
C ILE A 256 -0.71 -12.90 -10.06
N LYS A 257 -2.01 -13.16 -9.92
CA LYS A 257 -2.92 -13.43 -11.05
C LYS A 257 -3.43 -12.15 -11.75
N SER A 258 -3.26 -10.99 -11.13
CA SER A 258 -3.72 -9.67 -11.63
C SER A 258 -2.68 -8.98 -12.51
#